data_AF-A0A2M7SSM9-F1
#
_entry.id   AF-A0A2M7SSM9-F1
#
_cell.length_a   1.000
_cell.length_b   1.000
_cell.length_c   1.000
_cell.angle_alpha   90.00
_cell.angle_beta   90.00
_cell.angle_gamma   90.00
#
_symmetry.space_group_name_H-M   'P 1'
#
loop_
_entity.id
_entity.type
_entity.pdbx_description
1 polymer ?
#
loop_
_entity_poly.entity_id
_entity_poly.type
_entity_poly.pdbx_seq_one_letter_code
_entity_poly.pdbx_strand_id
1 'polypeptide(L)'
;MKIRSITYFCSPGWPLDVKILQAAGVFLAEAKGAFEAAGYEVQTTRLASMPFSRLLGARKITETPRLAEMMGAAIQATGIDYAALGPALPEF
;
A
#
# COMPACT_ATOMS: atom_id res chain seq x y z
N MET A 1 25.06 0.39 -4.89
CA MET A 1 23.92 1.34 -5.02
C MET A 1 22.75 0.78 -4.22
N LYS A 2 21.87 1.62 -3.69
CA LYS A 2 20.82 1.19 -2.75
C LYS A 2 19.45 1.71 -3.19
N ILE A 3 18.45 0.83 -3.19
CA ILE A 3 17.06 1.17 -3.47
C ILE A 3 16.38 1.52 -2.14
N ARG A 4 16.00 2.79 -1.98
CA ARG A 4 15.32 3.27 -0.76
C ARG A 4 13.96 2.60 -0.58
N SER A 5 13.23 2.40 -1.68
CA SER A 5 11.95 1.71 -1.65
C SER A 5 11.51 1.25 -3.03
N ILE A 6 10.73 0.16 -3.06
CA ILE A 6 9.89 -0.23 -4.19
C ILE A 6 8.44 0.03 -3.77
N THR A 7 7.71 0.86 -4.52
CA THR A 7 6.33 1.21 -4.18
C THR A 7 5.36 0.65 -5.22
N TYR A 8 4.38 -0.14 -4.77
CA TYR A 8 3.27 -0.61 -5.59
C TYR A 8 2.07 0.34 -5.46
N PHE A 9 1.54 0.81 -6.58
CA PHE A 9 0.39 1.71 -6.62
C PHE A 9 -0.88 0.93 -6.94
N CYS A 10 -1.94 1.08 -6.12
CA CYS A 10 -3.20 0.37 -6.36
C CYS A 10 -4.43 1.16 -5.90
N SER A 11 -5.62 0.76 -6.36
CA SER A 11 -6.90 1.15 -5.75
C SER A 11 -7.48 -0.09 -5.05
N PRO A 12 -7.40 -0.17 -3.72
CA PRO A 12 -7.81 -1.37 -2.98
C PRO A 12 -9.32 -1.45 -2.76
N GLY A 13 -10.10 -0.45 -3.17
CA GLY A 13 -11.53 -0.38 -2.88
C GLY A 13 -11.88 -0.10 -1.41
N TRP A 14 -13.17 0.11 -1.13
CA TRP A 14 -13.70 0.20 0.23
C TRP A 14 -15.10 -0.44 0.33
N PRO A 15 -15.25 -1.59 1.05
CA PRO A 15 -14.22 -2.31 1.82
C PRO A 15 -13.02 -2.81 1.00
N LEU A 16 -11.91 -3.12 1.67
CA LEU A 16 -10.66 -3.54 1.01
C LEU A 16 -10.84 -4.86 0.23
N ASP A 17 -10.38 -4.86 -1.01
CA ASP A 17 -10.21 -6.06 -1.83
C ASP A 17 -8.89 -6.75 -1.48
N VAL A 18 -9.00 -7.85 -0.75
CA VAL A 18 -7.87 -8.65 -0.28
C VAL A 18 -7.04 -9.20 -1.46
N LYS A 19 -7.66 -9.49 -2.61
CA LYS A 19 -6.94 -10.05 -3.76
C LYS A 19 -5.95 -9.04 -4.35
N ILE A 20 -6.34 -7.75 -4.38
CA ILE A 20 -5.45 -6.66 -4.83
C ILE A 20 -4.25 -6.54 -3.90
N LEU A 21 -4.48 -6.60 -2.58
CA LEU A 21 -3.42 -6.49 -1.59
C LEU A 21 -2.47 -7.70 -1.58
N GLN A 22 -3.02 -8.91 -1.79
CA GLN A 22 -2.22 -10.13 -1.97
C GLN A 22 -1.35 -10.06 -3.22
N ALA A 23 -1.92 -9.64 -4.36
CA ALA A 23 -1.16 -9.47 -5.59
C ALA A 23 -0.03 -8.43 -5.44
N ALA A 24 -0.29 -7.34 -4.73
CA ALA A 24 0.74 -6.33 -4.41
C ALA A 24 1.87 -6.93 -3.54
N GLY A 25 1.54 -7.74 -2.54
CA GLY A 25 2.52 -8.43 -1.70
C GLY A 25 3.41 -9.39 -2.47
N VAL A 26 2.80 -10.26 -3.29
CA VAL A 26 3.54 -11.21 -4.15
C VAL A 26 4.50 -10.46 -5.08
N PHE A 27 4.01 -9.44 -5.78
CA PHE A 27 4.84 -8.64 -6.68
C PHE A 27 6.00 -7.96 -5.93
N LEU A 28 5.74 -7.34 -4.78
CA LEU A 28 6.78 -6.63 -4.02
C LEU A 28 7.85 -7.59 -3.47
N ALA A 29 7.47 -8.79 -3.05
CA ALA A 29 8.40 -9.83 -2.62
C ALA A 29 9.30 -10.29 -3.78
N GLU A 30 8.71 -10.57 -4.95
CA GLU A 30 9.46 -10.96 -6.16
C GLU A 30 10.38 -9.83 -6.64
N ALA A 31 9.89 -8.60 -6.69
CA ALA A 31 10.67 -7.43 -7.09
C ALA A 31 11.86 -7.22 -6.15
N LYS A 32 11.64 -7.27 -4.82
CA LYS A 32 12.71 -7.17 -3.82
C LYS A 32 13.78 -8.23 -4.07
N GLY A 33 13.38 -9.50 -4.18
CA GLY A 33 14.30 -10.62 -4.42
C GLY A 33 15.10 -10.47 -5.72
N ALA A 34 14.47 -10.02 -6.80
CA ALA A 34 15.13 -9.81 -8.08
C ALA A 34 16.21 -8.71 -8.02
N PHE A 35 15.91 -7.58 -7.35
CA PHE A 35 16.89 -6.50 -7.18
C PHE A 35 18.03 -6.89 -6.23
N GLU A 36 17.73 -7.61 -5.14
CA GLU A 36 18.74 -8.12 -4.22
C GLU A 36 19.67 -9.13 -4.90
N ALA A 37 19.13 -10.03 -5.73
CA ALA A 37 19.92 -10.97 -6.54
C ALA A 37 20.82 -10.27 -7.57
N ALA A 38 20.41 -9.09 -8.06
CA ALA A 38 21.23 -8.24 -8.94
C ALA A 38 22.26 -7.37 -8.19
N GLY A 39 22.36 -7.51 -6.86
CA GLY A 39 23.35 -6.80 -6.03
C GLY A 39 22.89 -5.43 -5.52
N TYR A 40 21.60 -5.12 -5.58
CA TYR A 40 21.03 -3.90 -5.00
C TYR A 40 20.37 -4.19 -3.65
N GLU A 41 20.83 -3.55 -2.58
CA GLU A 41 20.10 -3.58 -1.30
C GLU A 41 18.75 -2.85 -1.46
N VAL A 42 17.66 -3.48 -1.02
CA VAL A 42 16.31 -2.90 -0.98
C VAL A 42 15.90 -2.69 0.47
N GLN A 43 15.68 -1.45 0.89
CA GLN A 43 15.34 -1.19 2.29
C GLN A 43 13.91 -1.51 2.66
N THR A 44 12.96 -1.10 1.80
CA THR A 44 11.54 -1.20 2.11
C THR A 44 10.72 -1.49 0.86
N THR A 45 9.67 -2.26 1.03
CA THR A 45 8.57 -2.42 0.09
C THR A 45 7.38 -1.63 0.60
N ARG A 46 6.72 -0.89 -0.30
CA ARG A 46 5.67 0.05 0.08
C ARG A 46 4.45 -0.13 -0.81
N LEU A 47 3.30 0.22 -0.28
CA LEU A 47 2.07 0.37 -1.02
C LEU A 47 1.62 1.84 -0.97
N ALA A 48 1.08 2.35 -2.07
CA ALA A 48 0.44 3.65 -2.09
C ALA A 48 -0.94 3.51 -2.75
N SER A 49 -1.99 3.87 -2.01
CA SER A 49 -3.34 3.90 -2.55
C SER A 49 -3.66 5.24 -3.21
N MET A 50 -4.78 5.29 -3.92
CA MET A 50 -5.45 6.56 -4.23
C MET A 50 -5.79 7.34 -2.94
N PRO A 51 -6.02 8.67 -3.01
CA PRO A 51 -6.43 9.47 -1.86
C PRO A 51 -7.58 8.85 -1.08
N PHE A 52 -7.40 8.66 0.23
CA PHE A 52 -8.41 8.04 1.11
C PHE A 52 -9.77 8.75 1.03
N SER A 53 -9.76 10.07 0.86
CA SER A 53 -10.97 10.87 0.75
C SER A 53 -11.78 10.56 -0.51
N ARG A 54 -11.11 10.21 -1.62
CA ARG A 54 -11.78 9.71 -2.84
C ARG A 54 -12.19 8.25 -2.73
N LEU A 55 -11.39 7.43 -2.05
CA LEU A 55 -11.70 6.01 -1.81
C LEU A 55 -12.97 5.84 -0.97
N LEU A 56 -13.10 6.63 0.10
CA LEU A 56 -14.26 6.61 1.01
C LEU A 56 -15.42 7.44 0.46
N GLY A 57 -15.12 8.57 -0.19
CA GLY A 57 -16.10 9.60 -0.54
C GLY A 57 -16.60 10.38 0.69
N ALA A 58 -17.23 11.53 0.45
CA ALA A 58 -17.67 12.44 1.51
C ALA A 58 -18.60 11.79 2.55
N ARG A 59 -19.42 10.81 2.13
CA ARG A 59 -20.39 10.13 3.02
C ARG A 59 -19.75 9.17 4.01
N LYS A 60 -18.51 8.71 3.76
CA LYS A 60 -17.82 7.71 4.60
C LYS A 60 -16.47 8.19 5.11
N ILE A 61 -16.20 9.49 5.07
CA ILE A 61 -14.90 10.03 5.50
C ILE A 61 -14.60 9.71 6.98
N THR A 62 -15.63 9.58 7.81
CA THR A 62 -15.53 9.16 9.22
C THR A 62 -15.06 7.71 9.39
N GLU A 63 -15.06 6.90 8.32
CA GLU A 63 -14.52 5.53 8.34
C GLU A 63 -13.00 5.48 8.13
N THR A 64 -12.33 6.63 8.01
CA THR A 64 -10.86 6.72 7.82
C THR A 64 -10.06 5.93 8.88
N PRO A 65 -10.38 5.97 10.20
CA PRO A 65 -9.68 5.14 11.18
C PRO A 65 -9.81 3.65 10.90
N ARG A 66 -11.01 3.19 10.54
CA ARG A 66 -11.27 1.79 10.18
C ARG A 66 -10.50 1.39 8.92
N LEU A 67 -10.44 2.26 7.93
CA LEU A 67 -9.61 2.06 6.72
C LEU A 67 -8.13 1.89 7.09
N ALA A 68 -7.61 2.74 7.97
CA ALA A 68 -6.22 2.67 8.42
C ALA A 68 -5.93 1.37 9.17
N GLU A 69 -6.80 0.96 10.09
CA GLU A 69 -6.67 -0.32 10.82
C GLU A 69 -6.68 -1.52 9.88
N MET A 70 -7.66 -1.58 8.96
CA MET A 70 -7.77 -2.68 8.00
C MET A 70 -6.59 -2.72 7.03
N MET A 71 -6.12 -1.57 6.57
CA MET A 71 -4.95 -1.48 5.70
C MET A 71 -3.70 -1.95 6.44
N GLY A 72 -3.50 -1.52 7.69
CA GLY A 72 -2.39 -1.93 8.54
C GLY A 72 -2.31 -3.44 8.73
N ALA A 73 -3.45 -4.07 9.05
CA ALA A 73 -3.52 -5.53 9.17
C ALA A 73 -3.23 -6.23 7.84
N ALA A 74 -3.76 -5.71 6.73
CA ALA A 74 -3.57 -6.31 5.42
C ALA A 74 -2.12 -6.24 4.92
N ILE A 75 -1.43 -5.10 5.09
CA ILE A 75 -0.01 -4.99 4.68
C ILE A 75 0.91 -5.85 5.53
N GLN A 76 0.61 -5.99 6.83
CA GLN A 76 1.37 -6.88 7.71
C GLN A 76 1.23 -8.35 7.26
N ALA A 77 0.01 -8.76 6.88
CA ALA A 77 -0.26 -10.10 6.37
C ALA A 77 0.40 -10.41 5.02
N THR A 78 0.75 -9.39 4.23
CA THR A 78 1.38 -9.54 2.90
C THR A 78 2.87 -9.20 2.89
N GLY A 79 3.47 -8.89 4.04
CA GLY A 79 4.90 -8.59 4.17
C GLY A 79 5.31 -7.23 3.61
N ILE A 80 4.38 -6.29 3.46
CA ILE A 80 4.63 -4.93 2.97
C ILE A 80 4.96 -4.03 4.18
N ASP A 81 6.06 -3.28 4.10
CA ASP A 81 6.60 -2.53 5.25
C ASP A 81 5.76 -1.28 5.60
N TYR A 82 5.11 -0.67 4.60
CA TYR A 82 4.41 0.61 4.77
C TYR A 82 3.32 0.81 3.71
N ALA A 83 2.19 1.42 4.12
CA ALA A 83 1.16 1.91 3.20
C ALA A 83 0.92 3.41 3.36
N ALA A 84 0.90 4.13 2.24
CA ALA A 84 0.34 5.47 2.15
C ALA A 84 -1.11 5.40 1.66
N LEU A 85 -2.04 6.05 2.37
CA LEU A 85 -3.45 6.14 1.98
C LEU A 85 -3.72 7.32 1.02
N GLY A 86 -2.82 7.54 0.06
CA GLY A 86 -2.76 8.72 -0.79
C GLY A 86 -2.60 10.05 -0.04
N PRO A 87 -2.45 11.19 -0.74
CA PRO A 87 -2.42 12.49 -0.09
C PRO A 87 -3.81 12.87 0.46
N ALA A 88 -3.82 13.65 1.54
CA ALA A 88 -5.02 14.40 1.92
C ALA A 88 -5.30 15.47 0.86
N LEU A 89 -6.54 15.54 0.42
CA LEU A 89 -6.97 16.52 -0.59
C LEU A 89 -7.66 17.70 0.09
N PRO A 90 -7.41 18.94 -0.35
CA PRO A 90 -7.95 20.15 0.28
C PRO A 90 -9.47 20.27 0.18
N GLU A 91 -10.11 19.56 -0.76
CA GLU A 91 -11.55 19.62 -1.00
C GLU A 91 -12.42 18.71 -0.11
N PHE A 92 -11.84 18.02 0.89
CA PHE A 92 -12.54 17.07 1.78
C PHE A 92 -12.42 17.41 3.26
#